data_AF-A0AAW0DY79-F1
#
_entry.id   AF-A0AAW0DY79-F1
#
_cell.length_a   1.000
_cell.length_b   1.000
_cell.length_c   1.000
_cell.angle_alpha   90.00
_cell.angle_beta   90.00
_cell.angle_gamma   90.00
#
_symmetry.space_group_name_H-M   'P 1'
#
loop_
_entity.id
_entity.type
_entity.pdbx_description
1 polymer ?
#
loop_
_entity_poly.entity_id
_entity_poly.type
_entity_poly.pdbx_seq_one_letter_code
_entity_poly.pdbx_strand_id
1 'polypeptide(L)'
;MADARSAIHALAPAQCMWDPAVCSAFVKPEDMHLHLGTVHAVPTFGMSKVICRWSNNGGGACGERVQASSLRKHVTSQKHLDVAVKCYSCGHGYGRLDMLRDHLLGKVQTRRKRTNGDQR
;
A
#
# COMPACT_ATOMS: atom_id res chain seq x y z
N MET A 1 -17.05 -20.14 -15.35
CA MET A 1 -17.36 -18.91 -14.58
C MET A 1 -16.15 -18.63 -13.70
N ALA A 2 -15.30 -17.68 -14.07
CA ALA A 2 -14.04 -17.42 -13.37
C ALA A 2 -14.32 -16.59 -12.10
N ASP A 3 -14.08 -17.20 -10.95
CA ASP A 3 -14.35 -16.65 -9.63
C ASP A 3 -13.49 -15.40 -9.37
N ALA A 4 -14.14 -14.25 -9.21
CA ALA A 4 -13.51 -12.96 -8.96
C ALA A 4 -12.70 -12.89 -7.64
N ARG A 5 -12.72 -13.94 -6.81
CA ARG A 5 -11.88 -14.05 -5.60
C ARG A 5 -10.44 -14.48 -5.93
N SER A 6 -10.17 -14.96 -7.14
CA SER A 6 -8.84 -15.45 -7.53
C SER A 6 -7.85 -14.35 -7.94
N ALA A 7 -8.29 -13.08 -7.99
CA ALA A 7 -7.48 -11.93 -8.40
C ALA A 7 -6.77 -11.21 -7.23
N ILE A 8 -6.71 -11.82 -6.05
CA ILE A 8 -5.79 -11.38 -4.99
C ILE A 8 -4.50 -12.17 -5.24
N HIS A 9 -3.62 -11.64 -6.09
CA HIS A 9 -2.24 -12.11 -6.12
C HIS A 9 -1.74 -12.14 -4.66
N ALA A 10 -1.20 -13.27 -4.23
CA ALA A 10 -0.40 -13.35 -3.02
C ALA A 10 0.67 -12.26 -3.14
N LEU A 11 0.43 -11.14 -2.47
CA LEU A 11 1.32 -9.99 -2.58
C LEU A 11 2.68 -10.46 -2.06
N ALA A 12 3.69 -10.36 -2.90
CA ALA A 12 5.05 -10.74 -2.52
C ALA A 12 5.39 -10.04 -1.19
N PRO A 13 6.09 -10.73 -0.27
CA PRO A 13 6.49 -10.12 0.98
C PRO A 13 7.31 -8.86 0.67
N ALA A 14 6.97 -7.76 1.33
CA ALA A 14 7.61 -6.48 1.11
C ALA A 14 8.63 -6.20 2.21
N GLN A 15 9.72 -5.54 1.84
CA GLN A 15 10.74 -5.16 2.82
C GLN A 15 10.19 -4.09 3.76
N CYS A 16 10.32 -4.31 5.07
CA CYS A 16 10.01 -3.29 6.06
C CYS A 16 11.01 -2.15 5.92
N MET A 17 10.50 -0.93 5.75
CA MET A 17 11.30 0.29 5.70
C MET A 17 10.90 1.26 6.81
N TRP A 18 10.27 0.77 7.89
CA TRP A 18 9.89 1.59 9.04
C TRP A 18 11.09 2.23 9.72
N ASP A 19 12.18 1.48 9.80
CA ASP A 19 13.49 1.95 10.21
C ASP A 19 14.54 1.12 9.46
N PRO A 20 14.99 1.54 8.26
CA PRO A 20 15.84 0.72 7.42
C PRO A 20 17.24 0.49 8.02
N ALA A 21 17.64 1.27 9.02
CA ALA A 21 18.90 1.07 9.73
C ALA A 21 18.82 -0.11 10.70
N VAL A 22 17.63 -0.43 11.22
CA VAL A 22 17.42 -1.45 12.27
C VAL A 22 16.61 -2.64 11.77
N CYS A 23 15.73 -2.47 10.78
CA CYS A 23 14.84 -3.51 10.29
C CYS A 23 14.79 -3.53 8.76
N SER A 24 15.05 -4.71 8.20
CA SER A 24 14.99 -4.99 6.76
C SER A 24 14.21 -6.27 6.49
N ALA A 25 13.34 -6.68 7.42
CA ALA A 25 12.58 -7.92 7.34
C ALA A 25 11.61 -7.90 6.17
N PHE A 26 11.48 -9.01 5.46
CA PHE A 26 10.47 -9.19 4.42
C PHE A 26 9.17 -9.68 5.07
N VAL A 27 8.14 -8.84 5.03
CA VAL A 27 6.88 -9.05 5.73
C VAL A 27 5.75 -9.02 4.71
N LYS A 28 4.81 -9.97 4.81
CA LYS A 28 3.61 -9.94 3.99
C LYS A 28 2.79 -8.68 4.31
N PRO A 29 2.21 -8.00 3.30
CA PRO A 29 1.42 -6.79 3.54
C PRO A 29 0.26 -6.98 4.53
N GLU A 30 -0.29 -8.19 4.62
CA GLU A 30 -1.34 -8.50 5.60
C GLU A 30 -0.85 -8.49 7.05
N ASP A 31 0.36 -8.99 7.30
CA ASP A 31 0.99 -9.11 8.62
C ASP A 31 1.78 -7.87 9.03
N MET A 32 1.90 -6.87 8.15
CA MET A 32 2.69 -5.67 8.40
C MET A 32 2.29 -4.95 9.70
N HIS A 33 0.99 -4.91 10.02
CA HIS A 33 0.51 -4.32 11.27
C HIS A 33 0.97 -5.10 12.52
N LEU A 34 0.99 -6.43 12.47
CA LEU A 34 1.48 -7.26 13.56
C LEU A 34 3.00 -7.07 13.74
N HIS A 35 3.74 -7.08 12.62
CA HIS A 35 5.19 -6.83 12.63
C HIS A 35 5.55 -5.47 13.24
N LEU A 36 4.84 -4.40 12.85
CA LEU A 36 5.08 -3.07 13.43
C LEU A 36 4.78 -3.03 14.94
N GLY A 37 3.78 -3.77 15.40
CA GLY A 37 3.45 -3.87 16.82
C GLY A 37 4.48 -4.66 17.64
N THR A 38 4.98 -5.79 17.10
CA THR A 38 5.87 -6.69 17.85
C THR A 38 7.34 -6.31 17.74
N VAL A 39 7.79 -5.89 16.56
CA VAL A 39 9.21 -5.58 16.29
C VAL A 39 9.54 -4.11 16.59
N HIS A 40 8.61 -3.21 16.28
CA HIS A 40 8.82 -1.76 16.42
C HIS A 40 8.03 -1.12 17.57
N ALA A 41 7.30 -1.92 18.36
CA ALA A 41 6.45 -1.46 19.46
C ALA A 41 5.47 -0.33 19.05
N VAL A 42 5.06 -0.32 17.77
CA VAL A 42 4.16 0.71 17.25
C VAL A 42 2.73 0.37 17.67
N PRO A 43 1.97 1.32 18.26
CA PRO A 43 0.56 1.11 18.53
C PRO A 43 -0.19 0.85 17.22
N THR A 44 -0.67 -0.37 17.02
CA THR A 44 -1.39 -0.78 15.80
C THR A 44 -2.89 -0.93 16.01
N PHE A 45 -3.35 -0.73 17.24
CA PHE A 45 -4.76 -0.83 17.64
C PHE A 45 -5.15 0.38 18.51
N GLY A 46 -6.45 0.67 18.53
CA GLY A 46 -7.02 1.80 19.27
C GLY A 46 -7.11 3.11 18.47
N MET A 47 -7.53 4.17 19.16
CA MET A 47 -7.76 5.51 18.59
C MET A 47 -6.55 6.45 18.74
N SER A 48 -5.46 5.97 19.33
CA SER A 48 -4.22 6.73 19.49
C SER A 48 -3.63 7.11 18.13
N LYS A 49 -3.08 8.33 18.04
CA LYS A 49 -2.37 8.78 16.85
C LYS A 49 -0.91 8.36 16.92
N VAL A 50 -0.40 7.80 15.83
CA VAL A 50 1.00 7.40 15.65
C VAL A 50 1.61 8.18 14.50
N ILE A 51 2.90 8.45 14.57
CA ILE A 51 3.65 9.11 13.50
C ILE A 51 4.23 8.02 12.60
N CYS A 52 3.91 8.04 11.31
CA CYS A 52 4.49 7.11 10.35
C CYS A 52 5.97 7.45 10.12
N ARG A 53 6.85 6.48 10.34
CA ARG A 53 8.31 6.64 10.14
C ARG A 53 8.83 5.94 8.87
N TRP A 54 7.94 5.44 8.02
CA TRP A 54 8.30 4.74 6.79
C TRP A 54 9.26 5.57 5.92
N SER A 55 10.42 5.00 5.60
CA SER A 55 11.41 5.62 4.74
C SER A 55 10.98 5.49 3.29
N ASN A 56 10.90 6.63 2.58
CA ASN A 56 10.74 6.62 1.14
C ASN A 56 12.13 6.61 0.46
N ASN A 57 12.20 6.05 -0.76
CA ASN A 57 13.44 6.02 -1.57
C ASN A 57 14.04 7.41 -1.88
N GLY A 58 13.38 8.51 -1.48
CA GLY A 58 13.86 9.89 -1.61
C GLY A 58 14.57 10.45 -0.38
N GLY A 59 14.84 9.62 0.64
CA GLY A 59 15.64 10.00 1.81
C GLY A 59 14.86 10.63 2.97
N GLY A 60 13.53 10.63 2.93
CA GLY A 60 12.67 11.17 3.98
C GLY A 60 11.79 10.11 4.66
N ALA A 61 11.63 10.22 5.98
CA ALA A 61 10.56 9.51 6.68
C ALA A 61 9.20 10.15 6.37
N CYS A 62 8.15 9.34 6.26
CA CYS A 62 6.80 9.81 5.90
C CYS A 62 6.28 10.96 6.79
N GLY A 63 6.42 10.86 8.11
CA GLY A 63 6.05 11.89 9.08
C GLY A 63 4.54 12.11 9.31
N GLU A 64 3.67 11.42 8.58
CA GLU A 64 2.22 11.61 8.66
C GLU A 64 1.66 11.08 10.00
N ARG A 65 0.80 11.85 10.67
CA ARG A 65 0.07 11.37 11.86
C ARG A 65 -1.17 10.61 11.43
N VAL A 66 -1.20 9.32 11.72
CA VAL A 66 -2.32 8.43 11.41
C VAL A 66 -2.89 7.81 12.68
N GLN A 67 -4.17 7.46 12.68
CA GLN A 67 -4.72 6.65 13.76
C GLN A 67 -4.12 5.24 13.71
N ALA A 68 -3.81 4.66 14.87
CA ALA A 68 -3.27 3.31 15.00
C ALA A 68 -4.08 2.27 14.21
N SER A 69 -5.41 2.31 14.34
CA SER A 69 -6.36 1.46 13.59
C SER A 69 -6.24 1.58 12.06
N SER A 70 -5.76 2.71 11.55
CA SER A 70 -5.59 2.99 10.12
C SER A 70 -4.16 2.84 9.62
N LEU A 71 -3.20 2.56 10.51
CA LEU A 71 -1.78 2.47 10.19
C LEU A 71 -1.51 1.39 9.13
N ARG A 72 -2.16 0.21 9.27
CA ARG A 72 -2.06 -0.87 8.28
C ARG A 72 -2.36 -0.35 6.88
N LYS A 73 -3.52 0.29 6.71
CA LYS A 73 -3.97 0.82 5.42
C LYS A 73 -3.02 1.89 4.90
N HIS A 74 -2.51 2.76 5.77
CA HIS A 74 -1.54 3.79 5.40
C HIS A 74 -0.24 3.17 4.87
N VAL A 75 0.34 2.20 5.59
CA VAL A 75 1.59 1.53 5.19
C VAL A 75 1.43 0.68 3.93
N THR A 76 0.30 -0.03 3.79
CA THR A 76 0.02 -0.82 2.59
C THR A 76 -0.48 0.01 1.41
N SER A 77 -0.60 1.33 1.55
CA SER A 77 -1.02 2.20 0.44
C SER A 77 0.09 2.37 -0.59
N GLN A 78 -0.28 2.86 -1.79
CA GLN A 78 0.68 3.15 -2.88
C GLN A 78 1.77 4.14 -2.51
N LYS A 79 1.61 4.89 -1.42
CA LYS A 79 2.65 5.81 -0.95
C LYS A 79 3.92 5.10 -0.47
N HIS A 80 3.82 3.85 -0.01
CA HIS A 80 4.94 3.18 0.70
C HIS A 80 5.32 1.83 0.10
N LEU A 81 4.36 0.93 -0.10
CA LEU A 81 4.63 -0.43 -0.58
C LEU A 81 4.29 -0.64 -2.06
N ASP A 82 3.80 0.39 -2.75
CA ASP A 82 3.26 0.33 -4.12
C ASP A 82 2.45 -0.94 -4.39
N VAL A 83 1.66 -1.37 -3.40
CA VAL A 83 0.74 -2.49 -3.54
C VAL A 83 -0.39 -2.04 -4.46
N ALA A 84 -0.10 -2.06 -5.75
CA ALA A 84 -1.02 -1.74 -6.81
C ALA A 84 -1.79 -3.02 -7.18
N VAL A 85 -3.07 -3.04 -6.84
CA VAL A 85 -3.99 -4.05 -7.38
C VAL A 85 -4.22 -3.69 -8.85
N LYS A 86 -3.66 -4.47 -9.78
CA LYS A 86 -3.77 -4.18 -11.21
C LYS A 86 -5.02 -4.83 -11.78
N CYS A 87 -5.76 -4.07 -12.57
CA CYS A 87 -6.81 -4.65 -13.41
C CYS A 87 -6.15 -5.40 -14.57
N TYR A 88 -6.41 -6.70 -14.69
CA TYR A 88 -5.85 -7.54 -15.76
C TYR A 88 -6.31 -7.10 -17.16
N SER A 89 -7.53 -6.57 -17.27
CA SER A 89 -8.10 -6.17 -18.56
C SER A 89 -7.56 -4.83 -19.09
N CYS A 90 -7.15 -3.90 -18.21
CA CYS A 90 -6.75 -2.56 -18.62
C CYS A 90 -5.31 -2.18 -18.22
N GLY A 91 -4.64 -3.03 -17.44
CA GLY A 91 -3.28 -2.83 -16.93
C GLY A 91 -3.14 -1.72 -15.88
N HIS A 92 -4.24 -1.05 -15.50
CA HIS A 92 -4.20 0.08 -14.59
C HIS A 92 -4.01 -0.40 -13.15
N GLY A 93 -3.03 0.19 -12.45
CA GLY A 93 -2.75 -0.08 -11.04
C GLY A 93 -3.63 0.78 -10.14
N TYR A 94 -4.33 0.14 -9.20
CA TYR A 94 -5.15 0.80 -8.20
C TYR A 94 -4.53 0.63 -6.83
N GLY A 95 -4.53 1.68 -6.01
CA GLY A 95 -3.99 1.59 -4.66
C GLY A 95 -4.85 0.86 -3.65
N ARG A 96 -6.08 0.48 -4.04
CA ARG A 96 -7.04 -0.20 -3.17
C ARG A 96 -7.91 -1.16 -3.97
N LEU A 97 -8.24 -2.29 -3.34
CA LEU A 97 -9.18 -3.29 -3.88
C LEU A 97 -10.57 -2.70 -4.12
N ASP A 98 -11.05 -1.79 -3.27
CA ASP A 98 -12.36 -1.15 -3.44
C ASP A 98 -12.42 -0.28 -4.71
N MET A 99 -11.33 0.43 -5.02
CA MET A 99 -11.20 1.24 -6.23
C MET A 99 -11.12 0.35 -7.48
N LEU A 100 -10.39 -0.77 -7.40
CA LEU A 100 -10.39 -1.77 -8.46
C LEU A 100 -11.78 -2.40 -8.65
N ARG A 101 -12.49 -2.73 -7.57
CA ARG A 101 -13.85 -3.27 -7.65
C ARG A 101 -14.82 -2.28 -8.29
N ASP A 102 -14.77 -1.02 -7.88
CA ASP A 102 -15.62 0.03 -8.46
C ASP A 102 -15.28 0.29 -9.94
N HIS A 103 -14.00 0.19 -10.31
CA HIS A 103 -13.55 0.17 -11.69
C HIS A 103 -14.11 -1.03 -12.49
N LEU A 104 -14.03 -2.26 -11.94
CA LEU A 104 -14.56 -3.47 -12.57
C LEU A 104 -16.08 -3.46 -12.70
N LEU A 105 -16.77 -2.80 -11.75
CA LEU A 105 -18.21 -2.55 -11.77
C LEU A 105 -18.61 -1.39 -12.69
N GLY A 106 -17.65 -0.74 -13.37
CA GLY A 106 -17.90 0.32 -14.35
C GLY A 106 -18.26 1.70 -13.76
N LYS A 107 -18.13 1.89 -12.44
CA LYS A 107 -18.51 3.14 -11.76
C LYS A 107 -17.40 4.19 -11.79
N VAL A 108 -16.15 3.78 -11.91
CA VAL A 108 -14.99 4.70 -12.02
C VAL A 108 -14.28 4.52 -13.36
N GLN A 109 -14.49 5.49 -14.25
CA GLN A 109 -13.66 5.73 -15.43
C GLN A 109 -12.53 6.69 -15.02
N THR A 110 -11.41 6.17 -14.50
CA THR A 110 -10.24 7.03 -14.30
C THR A 110 -9.68 7.41 -15.67
N ARG A 111 -9.80 8.71 -16.03
CA ARG A 111 -9.16 9.25 -17.22
C ARG A 111 -7.66 9.02 -17.10
N ARG A 112 -7.09 8.24 -18.03
CA ARG A 112 -5.65 8.15 -18.23
C ARG A 112 -5.10 9.56 -18.41
N LYS A 113 -4.25 10.04 -17.49
CA LYS A 113 -3.40 11.20 -17.78
C LYS A 113 -2.36 10.71 -18.79
N ARG A 114 -2.61 11.00 -20.08
CA ARG A 114 -1.63 10.84 -21.15
C ARG A 114 -0.41 11.66 -20.74
N THR A 115 0.68 11.01 -20.37
CA THR A 115 1.99 11.66 -20.40
C THR A 115 2.35 11.80 -21.87
N ASN A 116 2.05 12.98 -22.42
CA ASN A 116 2.61 13.40 -23.69
C ASN A 116 4.11 13.59 -23.48
N GLY A 117 4.89 12.64 -24.00
CA GLY A 117 6.34 12.65 -23.95
C GLY A 117 6.86 12.12 -25.28
N ASP A 118 6.59 12.85 -26.36
CA ASP A 118 7.36 12.80 -27.59
C ASP A 118 7.26 14.16 -28.29
N GLN A 119 8.29 14.99 -28.08
CA GLN A 119 8.72 16.07 -28.97
C GLN A 119 9.95 16.75 -28.35
N ARG A 120 11.14 16.27 -28.71
CA ARG A 120 12.06 16.95 -29.64
C ARG A 120 13.50 16.46 -29.47
#